data_AF-A0A2K9NT55-F1
#
_entry.id   AF-A0A2K9NT55-F1
#
_cell.length_a   1.000
_cell.length_b   1.000
_cell.length_c   1.000
_cell.angle_alpha   90.00
_cell.angle_beta   90.00
_cell.angle_gamma   90.00
#
_symmetry.space_group_name_H-M   'P 1'
#
loop_
_entity.id
_entity.type
_entity.pdbx_description
1 polymer ?
#
loop_
_entity_poly.entity_id
_entity_poly.type
_entity_poly.pdbx_seq_one_letter_code
_entity_poly.pdbx_strand_id
1 'polypeptide(L)'
;MQKTNNAPTAHELRVFSLIVAIGFSVLGWVIPTLRGKDIHVPLLLVAGLVFVFGMATPKLMVKPREIWIKIGNVLGKINSTIIFTVIYFTVFAGVGLIFRIIKRDRLFTRFKSVKSTLVMKNEISPFTDPF
;
A
#
# COMPACT_ATOMS: atom_id res chain seq x y z
N MET A 1 22.37 17.46 4.50
CA MET A 1 21.72 16.52 5.44
C MET A 1 21.48 17.26 6.76
N GLN A 2 20.27 17.75 6.99
CA GLN A 2 19.92 18.45 8.23
C GLN A 2 19.77 17.43 9.36
N LYS A 3 20.69 17.44 10.32
CA LYS A 3 20.55 16.72 11.58
C LYS A 3 19.63 17.59 12.44
N THR A 4 18.36 17.23 12.57
CA THR A 4 17.44 17.95 13.46
C THR A 4 17.89 17.68 14.89
N ASN A 5 18.58 18.64 15.50
CA ASN A 5 19.11 18.57 16.87
C ASN A 5 18.01 18.72 17.94
N ASN A 6 16.80 18.28 17.64
CA ASN A 6 15.67 18.43 18.52
C ASN A 6 15.59 17.15 19.35
N ALA A 7 16.17 17.19 20.56
CA ALA A 7 15.89 16.18 21.56
C ALA A 7 14.38 16.08 21.76
N PRO A 8 13.81 14.87 21.89
CA PRO A 8 12.38 14.71 21.96
C PRO A 8 11.81 15.47 23.15
N THR A 9 10.79 16.28 22.88
CA THR A 9 10.16 17.19 23.86
C THR A 9 9.46 16.38 24.95
N ALA A 10 9.54 16.79 26.22
CA ALA A 10 8.91 16.09 27.34
C ALA A 10 7.42 15.75 27.11
N HIS A 11 6.70 16.61 26.39
CA HIS A 11 5.32 16.37 25.97
C HIS A 11 5.17 15.13 25.06
N GLU A 12 6.03 14.97 24.06
CA GLU A 12 5.99 13.82 23.14
C GLU A 12 6.22 12.49 23.85
N LEU A 13 7.10 12.48 24.86
CA LEU A 13 7.36 11.27 25.65
C LEU A 13 6.17 10.90 26.54
N ARG A 14 5.45 11.90 27.09
CA ARG A 14 4.22 11.69 27.86
C ARG A 14 3.08 11.18 26.99
N VAL A 15 2.92 11.73 25.78
CA VAL A 15 1.92 11.26 24.82
C VAL A 15 2.23 9.82 24.40
N PHE A 16 3.50 9.51 24.10
CA PHE A 16 3.91 8.16 23.77
C PHE A 16 3.61 7.17 24.90
N SER A 17 4.00 7.49 26.14
CA SER A 17 3.72 6.62 27.28
C SER A 17 2.22 6.45 27.55
N LEU A 18 1.42 7.49 27.32
CA LEU A 18 -0.05 7.42 27.45
C LEU A 18 -0.66 6.49 26.38
N ILE A 19 -0.26 6.61 25.12
CA ILE A 19 -0.73 5.73 24.04
C ILE A 19 -0.35 4.27 24.34
N VAL A 20 0.88 4.02 24.78
CA VAL A 20 1.36 2.68 25.11
C VAL A 20 0.62 2.12 26.33
N ALA A 21 0.43 2.91 27.39
CA ALA A 21 -0.31 2.49 28.58
C ALA A 21 -1.76 2.14 28.27
N ILE A 22 -2.45 2.95 27.45
CA ILE A 22 -3.81 2.65 26.99
C ILE A 22 -3.83 1.36 26.17
N GLY A 23 -2.90 1.20 25.23
CA GLY A 23 -2.80 -0.02 24.41
C GLY A 23 -2.64 -1.28 25.26
N PHE A 24 -1.71 -1.29 26.21
CA PHE A 24 -1.51 -2.42 27.11
C PHE A 24 -2.68 -2.64 28.08
N SER A 25 -3.36 -1.58 28.52
CA SER A 25 -4.56 -1.69 29.36
C SER A 25 -5.70 -2.39 28.61
N VAL A 26 -5.93 -2.02 27.34
CA VAL A 26 -6.93 -2.69 26.48
C VAL A 26 -6.55 -4.15 26.23
N LEU A 27 -5.28 -4.45 25.94
CA LEU A 27 -4.82 -5.83 25.72
C LEU A 27 -4.92 -6.68 26.99
N GLY A 28 -4.61 -6.11 28.17
CA GLY A 28 -4.60 -6.82 29.45
C GLY A 28 -5.97 -6.97 30.11
N TRP A 29 -6.88 -6.02 29.88
CA TRP A 29 -8.21 -6.02 30.50
C TRP A 29 -9.30 -6.48 29.52
N VAL A 30 -9.35 -5.92 28.32
CA VAL A 30 -10.51 -6.07 27.43
C VAL A 30 -10.48 -7.40 26.68
N ILE A 31 -9.30 -7.85 26.21
CA ILE A 31 -9.19 -9.12 25.47
C ILE A 31 -9.48 -10.35 26.35
N PRO A 32 -8.97 -10.47 27.59
CA PRO A 32 -9.22 -11.64 28.43
C PRO A 32 -10.66 -11.69 28.93
N THR A 33 -11.24 -10.53 29.29
CA THR A 33 -12.64 -10.42 29.73
C THR A 33 -13.63 -10.80 28.63
N LEU A 34 -13.35 -10.44 27.37
CA LEU A 34 -14.15 -10.87 26.21
C LEU A 34 -14.01 -12.37 25.88
N ARG A 35 -12.94 -13.04 26.34
CA ARG A 35 -12.66 -14.44 26.06
C ARG A 35 -12.89 -15.39 27.25
N GLY A 36 -13.38 -14.88 28.38
CA GLY A 36 -13.67 -15.66 29.58
C GLY A 36 -12.44 -16.37 30.18
N LYS A 37 -11.24 -15.84 29.94
CA LYS A 37 -9.97 -16.39 30.47
C LYS A 37 -9.50 -15.56 31.67
N ASP A 38 -8.79 -16.23 32.58
CA ASP A 38 -8.20 -15.60 33.76
C ASP A 38 -7.37 -14.36 33.38
N ILE A 39 -7.56 -13.31 34.16
CA ILE A 39 -6.87 -12.03 33.98
C ILE A 39 -5.36 -12.30 34.01
N HIS A 40 -4.66 -11.93 32.95
CA HIS A 40 -3.21 -11.99 32.90
C HIS A 40 -2.61 -10.87 33.76
N VAL A 41 -2.59 -11.07 35.09
CA VAL A 41 -1.98 -10.21 36.11
C VAL A 41 -0.61 -9.62 35.71
N PRO A 42 0.33 -10.37 35.11
CA PRO A 42 1.61 -9.80 34.69
C PRO A 42 1.48 -8.72 33.59
N LEU A 43 0.49 -8.81 32.70
CA LEU A 43 0.27 -7.81 31.65
C LEU A 43 -0.26 -6.49 32.24
N LEU A 44 -1.12 -6.59 33.26
CA LEU A 44 -1.63 -5.43 33.99
C LEU A 44 -0.51 -4.72 34.77
N LEU A 45 0.38 -5.51 35.39
CA LEU A 45 1.57 -5.00 36.07
C LEU A 45 2.50 -4.26 35.11
N VAL A 46 2.74 -4.80 33.91
CA VAL A 46 3.54 -4.13 32.87
C VAL A 46 2.88 -2.82 32.42
N ALA A 47 1.56 -2.79 32.23
CA ALA A 47 0.83 -1.57 31.88
C ALA A 47 0.99 -0.49 32.96
N GLY A 48 0.81 -0.86 34.23
CA GLY A 48 1.00 0.02 35.37
C GLY A 48 2.44 0.53 35.48
N LEU A 49 3.43 -0.34 35.30
CA LEU A 49 4.84 0.03 35.30
C LEU A 49 5.12 1.06 34.20
N VAL A 50 4.69 0.80 32.96
CA VAL A 50 4.93 1.69 31.83
C VAL A 50 4.25 3.05 32.04
N PHE A 51 3.06 3.08 32.63
CA PHE A 51 2.37 4.32 32.98
C PHE A 51 3.15 5.12 34.04
N VAL A 52 3.55 4.47 35.13
CA VAL A 52 4.30 5.11 36.23
C VAL A 52 5.66 5.61 35.75
N PHE A 53 6.43 4.78 35.03
CA PHE A 53 7.71 5.19 34.48
C PHE A 53 7.58 6.28 33.41
N GLY A 54 6.50 6.23 32.63
CA GLY A 54 6.17 7.25 31.63
C GLY A 54 5.87 8.63 32.22
N MET A 55 5.22 8.70 33.39
CA MET A 55 4.94 9.96 34.09
C MET A 55 6.10 10.42 34.98
N ALA A 56 6.74 9.50 35.71
CA ALA A 56 7.76 9.82 36.70
C ALA A 56 9.14 10.08 36.09
N THR A 57 9.51 9.40 35.01
CA THR A 57 10.84 9.54 34.40
C THR A 57 10.76 9.52 32.88
N PRO A 58 10.31 10.62 32.25
CA PRO A 58 10.16 10.68 30.79
C PRO A 58 11.48 10.40 30.07
N LYS A 59 12.63 10.79 30.64
CA LYS A 59 13.95 10.53 30.03
C LYS A 59 14.24 9.04 29.77
N LEU A 60 13.66 8.12 30.54
CA LEU A 60 13.82 6.67 30.33
C LEU A 60 13.07 6.19 29.06
N MET A 61 12.01 6.90 28.67
CA MET A 61 11.17 6.58 27.50
C MET A 61 11.75 7.06 26.16
N VAL A 62 12.90 7.74 26.16
CA VAL A 62 13.58 8.18 24.92
C VAL A 62 13.99 6.97 24.09
N LYS A 63 14.73 6.01 24.66
CA LYS A 63 15.26 4.86 23.93
C LYS A 63 14.14 3.93 23.39
N PRO A 64 13.13 3.56 24.18
CA PRO A 64 12.00 2.76 23.66
C PRO A 64 11.24 3.47 22.53
N ARG A 65 10.99 4.78 22.65
CA ARG A 65 10.34 5.58 21.60
C ARG A 65 11.16 5.56 20.31
N GLU A 66 12.48 5.75 20.38
CA GLU A 66 13.33 5.72 19.20
C GLU A 66 13.29 4.37 18.46
N ILE A 67 13.33 3.26 19.21
CA ILE A 67 13.19 1.92 18.64
C ILE A 67 11.82 1.76 18.00
N TRP A 68 10.76 2.18 18.70
CA TRP A 68 9.39 2.13 18.22
C TRP A 68 9.22 2.91 16.90
N ILE A 69 9.76 4.13 16.82
CA ILE A 69 9.70 4.94 15.60
C ILE A 69 10.46 4.28 14.44
N LYS A 70 11.63 3.69 14.70
CA LYS A 70 12.35 2.93 13.65
C LYS A 70 11.53 1.77 13.12
N ILE A 71 10.88 1.01 14.00
CA ILE A 71 9.98 -0.09 13.61
C ILE A 71 8.80 0.47 12.82
N GLY A 72 8.18 1.55 13.31
CA GLY A 72 7.07 2.23 12.63
C GLY A 72 7.43 2.73 11.24
N ASN A 73 8.67 3.20 11.02
CA ASN A 73 9.14 3.62 9.70
C ASN A 73 9.28 2.43 8.74
N VAL A 74 9.79 1.29 9.21
CA VAL A 74 9.87 0.07 8.41
C VAL A 74 8.48 -0.46 8.08
N LEU A 75 7.60 -0.52 9.08
CA LEU A 75 6.19 -0.88 8.89
C LEU A 75 5.49 0.08 7.94
N GLY A 76 5.73 1.38 8.04
CA GLY A 76 5.17 2.40 7.17
C GLY A 76 5.60 2.18 5.72
N LYS A 77 6.87 1.89 5.48
CA LYS A 77 7.37 1.55 4.13
C LYS A 77 6.67 0.33 3.56
N ILE A 78 6.53 -0.73 4.35
CA ILE A 78 5.83 -1.96 3.95
C ILE A 78 4.35 -1.65 3.67
N ASN A 79 3.66 -0.97 4.59
CA ASN A 79 2.24 -0.61 4.43
C ASN A 79 2.01 0.25 3.20
N SER A 80 2.85 1.26 2.95
CA SER A 80 2.76 2.07 1.74
C SER A 80 2.86 1.19 0.50
N THR A 81 3.83 0.27 0.45
CA THR A 81 3.92 -0.68 -0.67
C THR A 81 2.66 -1.53 -0.81
N ILE A 82 2.16 -2.17 0.25
CA ILE A 82 0.98 -3.05 0.11
C ILE A 82 -0.26 -2.24 -0.28
N ILE A 83 -0.46 -1.04 0.31
CA ILE A 83 -1.58 -0.16 -0.02
C ILE A 83 -1.52 0.22 -1.50
N PHE A 84 -0.35 0.64 -2.00
CA PHE A 84 -0.20 0.96 -3.41
C PHE A 84 -0.42 -0.25 -4.30
N THR A 85 0.07 -1.44 -3.92
CA THR A 85 -0.18 -2.68 -4.68
C THR A 85 -1.67 -3.01 -4.72
N VAL A 86 -2.37 -2.97 -3.59
CA VAL A 86 -3.81 -3.25 -3.52
C VAL A 86 -4.61 -2.25 -4.34
N ILE A 87 -4.31 -0.95 -4.22
CA ILE A 87 -4.97 0.10 -5.00
C ILE A 87 -4.71 -0.11 -6.49
N TYR A 88 -3.46 -0.42 -6.88
CA TYR A 88 -3.13 -0.66 -8.28
C TYR A 88 -3.92 -1.83 -8.87
N PHE A 89 -3.92 -2.99 -8.20
CA PHE A 89 -4.65 -4.15 -8.69
C PHE A 89 -6.17 -3.99 -8.64
N THR A 90 -6.71 -3.35 -7.60
CA THR A 90 -8.17 -3.23 -7.45
C THR A 90 -8.72 -2.14 -8.37
N VAL A 91 -8.09 -0.96 -8.37
CA VAL A 91 -8.60 0.21 -9.08
C VAL A 91 -8.06 0.23 -10.51
N PHE A 92 -6.74 0.29 -10.69
CA PHE A 92 -6.17 0.48 -12.02
C PHE A 92 -6.35 -0.77 -12.91
N ALA A 93 -6.09 -1.96 -12.38
CA ALA A 93 -6.30 -3.18 -13.16
C ALA A 93 -7.80 -3.47 -13.37
N GLY A 94 -8.65 -3.19 -12.37
CA GLY A 94 -10.11 -3.26 -12.51
C GLY A 94 -10.63 -2.34 -13.63
N VAL A 95 -10.21 -1.08 -13.64
CA VAL A 95 -10.56 -0.10 -14.69
C VAL A 95 -10.03 -0.53 -16.06
N GLY A 96 -8.79 -1.01 -16.15
CA GLY A 96 -8.22 -1.52 -17.39
C GLY A 96 -8.97 -2.74 -17.93
N LEU A 97 -9.42 -3.64 -17.03
CA LEU A 97 -10.25 -4.78 -17.40
C LEU A 97 -11.62 -4.35 -17.91
N ILE A 98 -12.26 -3.39 -17.25
CA ILE A 98 -13.53 -2.80 -17.70
C ILE A 98 -13.38 -2.21 -19.10
N PHE A 99 -12.34 -1.40 -19.32
CA PHE A 99 -12.06 -0.85 -20.64
C PHE A 99 -11.76 -1.93 -21.68
N ARG A 100 -11.09 -3.03 -21.31
CA ARG A 100 -10.85 -4.17 -22.20
C ARG A 100 -12.15 -4.87 -22.61
N ILE A 101 -13.09 -5.04 -21.68
CA ILE A 101 -14.41 -5.62 -21.98
C ILE A 101 -15.19 -4.69 -22.90
N ILE A 102 -15.20 -3.38 -22.61
CA ILE A 102 -15.91 -2.37 -23.41
C ILE A 102 -15.31 -2.21 -24.82
N LYS A 103 -13.97 -2.33 -24.97
CA LYS A 103 -13.29 -2.22 -26.29
C LYS A 103 -13.37 -3.48 -27.16
N ARG A 104 -13.95 -4.59 -26.69
CA ARG A 104 -13.87 -5.88 -27.40
C ARG A 104 -14.68 -5.94 -28.71
N ASP A 105 -15.56 -4.98 -28.98
CA ASP A 105 -16.53 -5.10 -30.07
C ASP A 105 -16.39 -4.12 -31.24
N ARG A 106 -15.17 -3.63 -31.53
CA ARG A 106 -14.91 -2.81 -32.75
C ARG A 106 -13.74 -3.22 -33.63
N LEU A 107 -13.09 -4.34 -33.33
CA LEU A 107 -11.96 -4.86 -34.13
C LEU A 107 -12.28 -6.19 -34.84
N PHE A 108 -13.53 -6.44 -35.21
CA PHE A 108 -13.81 -7.18 -36.45
C PHE A 108 -13.59 -6.22 -37.64
N THR A 109 -12.36 -5.76 -37.77
CA THR A 109 -11.91 -5.06 -38.98
C THR A 109 -11.98 -6.08 -40.09
N ARG A 110 -12.98 -5.88 -40.94
CA ARG A 110 -13.20 -6.56 -42.20
C ARG A 110 -11.87 -6.83 -42.89
N PHE A 111 -11.45 -8.09 -42.92
CA PHE A 111 -10.57 -8.60 -43.97
C PHE A 111 -11.33 -8.53 -45.29
N LYS A 112 -11.50 -7.33 -45.84
CA LYS A 112 -11.89 -7.17 -47.24
C LYS A 112 -10.60 -7.31 -48.02
N SER A 113 -10.32 -8.56 -48.39
CA SER A 113 -9.33 -8.94 -49.40
C SER A 113 -9.35 -7.91 -50.52
N VAL A 114 -8.24 -7.19 -50.64
CA VAL A 114 -7.98 -6.23 -51.71
C VAL A 114 -8.11 -6.99 -53.02
N LYS A 115 -9.10 -6.60 -53.84
CA LYS A 115 -9.27 -7.13 -55.19
C LYS A 115 -7.95 -6.97 -55.94
N SER A 116 -7.45 -8.09 -56.43
CA SER A 116 -6.32 -8.26 -57.34
C SER A 116 -6.45 -7.36 -58.58
N THR A 117 -5.67 -6.27 -58.63
CA THR A 117 -5.57 -5.39 -59.80
C THR A 117 -4.41 -5.76 -60.74
N LEU A 118 -3.95 -7.01 -60.72
CA LEU A 118 -2.80 -7.47 -61.53
C LEU A 118 -3.16 -8.40 -62.70
N VAL A 119 -4.43 -8.46 -63.11
CA VAL A 119 -4.87 -9.35 -64.22
C VAL A 119 -5.17 -8.60 -65.53
N MET A 120 -5.22 -7.26 -65.54
CA MET A 120 -5.64 -6.49 -66.72
C MET A 120 -4.53 -5.62 -67.35
N LYS A 121 -3.28 -6.09 -67.37
CA LYS A 121 -2.19 -5.41 -68.13
C LYS A 121 -1.70 -6.20 -69.35
N ASN A 122 -2.22 -7.40 -69.60
CA ASN A 122 -1.71 -8.25 -70.68
C ASN A 122 -2.67 -8.47 -71.86
N GLU A 123 -3.79 -7.76 -71.94
CA GLU A 123 -4.77 -8.04 -73.01
C GLU A 123 -5.00 -6.94 -74.05
N ILE A 124 -4.46 -5.70 -73.93
CA ILE A 124 -4.73 -4.70 -74.97
C ILE A 124 -3.60 -3.66 -75.14
N SER A 125 -2.73 -3.89 -76.12
CA SER A 125 -2.31 -2.83 -77.06
C SER A 125 -1.88 -3.44 -78.40
N PRO A 126 -2.65 -3.24 -79.49
CA PRO A 126 -2.42 -3.79 -80.83
C PRO A 126 -1.59 -2.81 -81.67
N PHE A 127 -0.28 -2.71 -81.42
CA PHE A 127 0.57 -1.85 -82.23
C PHE A 127 1.89 -2.54 -82.58
N THR A 128 1.82 -3.36 -83.62
CA THR A 128 2.95 -3.70 -84.49
C THR A 128 2.66 -3.04 -85.84
N ASP A 129 3.22 -1.86 -86.06
CA ASP A 129 3.26 -1.26 -87.39
C ASP A 129 4.55 -1.71 -88.10
N PRO A 130 4.48 -2.10 -89.40
CA PRO A 130 5.63 -2.59 -90.14
C PRO A 130 6.23 -1.46 -90.99
N PHE A 131 7.34 -0.85 -90.56
CA PHE A 131 8.31 -0.18 -91.44
C PHE A 131 9.70 -0.18 -90.80
#